data_AF-A0A2H1J393-F1
#
_entry.id   AF-A0A2H1J393-F1
#
_cell.length_a   1.000
_cell.length_b   1.000
_cell.length_c   1.000
_cell.angle_alpha   90.00
_cell.angle_beta   90.00
_cell.angle_gamma   90.00
#
_symmetry.space_group_name_H-M   'P 1'
#
loop_
_entity.id
_entity.type
_entity.pdbx_description
1 polymer ?
#
loop_
_entity_poly.entity_id
_entity_poly.type
_entity_poly.pdbx_seq_one_letter_code
_entity_poly.pdbx_strand_id
1 'polypeptide(L)'
;MAVEMITWARRQVFDHFELSGPERFILMLLADNASFDEETGLWSAFPFQNTLAHESGFNERTVQRALKRFRDLGLLSIEVRYKRAGGKSGNTYRFHPEAVNEPIARTEAMPEFSRDDTESGLENSRDDTQSPMPVNHLAVYGDGRKVALDPRMVGEEFSGDVKLNYVTRRIAQVWRENRDNEYLVPGTPDPSENRGALQIVFCDLSTPNETQWNAYDQMKSDLASQHGMDRERIRFIHEAKDDEQRALMFKDAREGRIDVLIGSSQKMGTGANIQARAIAMHHVDCPWRPDELEQREGRILRQGNQNGEVQVYRYATEDTFDSTSWDIIGRKATAIAQVMRGRLDVRELDDPGDLALDAQQMMAGSSGNPLLVERTELDVTVQKLSRRARGHEKAQSALKYRKTSAEQRIAHVDQALPQLEEAIARRRDTQGDGSPRG
;
A
#
# COMPACT_ATOMS: atom_id res chain seq x y z
N MET A 1 11.00 -20.11 -12.30
CA MET A 1 11.44 -20.78 -11.05
C MET A 1 10.56 -20.41 -9.86
N ALA A 2 10.41 -19.14 -9.47
CA ALA A 2 9.53 -18.71 -8.36
C ALA A 2 8.05 -19.18 -8.46
N VAL A 3 7.52 -19.28 -9.68
CA VAL A 3 6.11 -19.64 -9.96
C VAL A 3 5.72 -21.02 -9.41
N GLU A 4 6.64 -21.99 -9.43
CA GLU A 4 6.36 -23.36 -8.96
C GLU A 4 6.17 -23.38 -7.43
N MET A 5 7.05 -22.70 -6.69
CA MET A 5 6.92 -22.60 -5.23
C MET A 5 5.75 -21.73 -4.78
N ILE A 6 5.42 -20.69 -5.54
CA ILE A 6 4.19 -19.91 -5.31
C ILE A 6 2.95 -20.79 -5.52
N THR A 7 2.96 -21.64 -6.54
CA THR A 7 1.87 -22.57 -6.82
C THR A 7 1.75 -23.60 -5.70
N TRP A 8 2.87 -24.17 -5.24
CA TRP A 8 2.92 -25.06 -4.08
C TRP A 8 2.35 -24.41 -2.82
N ALA A 9 2.81 -23.20 -2.47
CA ALA A 9 2.30 -22.48 -1.29
C ALA A 9 0.78 -22.23 -1.40
N ARG A 10 0.32 -21.78 -2.57
CA ARG A 10 -1.08 -21.39 -2.78
C ARG A 10 -2.04 -22.58 -2.85
N ARG A 11 -1.69 -23.64 -3.59
CA ARG A 11 -2.61 -24.74 -3.92
C ARG A 11 -2.42 -26.00 -3.09
N GLN A 12 -1.26 -26.16 -2.47
CA GLN A 12 -0.95 -27.38 -1.72
C GLN A 12 -0.89 -27.05 -0.24
N VAL A 13 -0.15 -26.02 0.16
CA VAL A 13 -0.03 -25.68 1.58
C VAL A 13 -1.32 -25.05 2.14
N PHE A 14 -1.90 -24.06 1.46
CA PHE A 14 -3.05 -23.32 2.01
C PHE A 14 -4.34 -24.14 2.09
N ASP A 15 -4.45 -25.18 1.28
CA ASP A 15 -5.60 -26.09 1.27
C ASP A 15 -5.45 -27.19 2.34
N HIS A 16 -4.22 -27.53 2.74
CA HIS A 16 -3.94 -28.58 3.74
C HIS A 16 -3.70 -28.05 5.15
N PHE A 17 -3.26 -26.80 5.31
CA PHE A 17 -2.90 -26.22 6.61
C PHE A 17 -3.70 -24.95 6.90
N GLU A 18 -4.29 -24.88 8.10
CA GLU A 18 -4.89 -23.66 8.62
C GLU A 18 -3.80 -22.65 9.00
N LEU A 19 -3.46 -21.78 8.04
CA LEU A 19 -2.55 -20.65 8.21
C LEU A 19 -3.34 -19.35 8.32
N SER A 20 -2.92 -18.47 9.23
CA SER A 20 -3.41 -17.09 9.34
C SER A 20 -2.99 -16.23 8.13
N GLY A 21 -3.67 -15.10 7.91
CA GLY A 21 -3.33 -14.16 6.82
C GLY A 21 -1.85 -13.77 6.75
N PRO A 22 -1.21 -13.36 7.87
CA PRO A 22 0.21 -13.06 7.90
C PRO A 22 1.10 -14.26 7.56
N GLU A 23 0.76 -15.45 8.04
CA GLU A 23 1.50 -16.68 7.72
C GLU A 23 1.41 -17.01 6.24
N ARG A 24 0.22 -16.94 5.63
CA ARG A 24 0.06 -17.15 4.19
C ARG A 24 0.90 -16.17 3.39
N PHE A 25 0.89 -14.89 3.77
CA PHE A 25 1.65 -13.87 3.05
C PHE A 25 3.18 -14.06 3.17
N ILE A 26 3.68 -14.39 4.36
CA ILE A 26 5.12 -14.60 4.58
C ILE A 26 5.59 -15.86 3.85
N LEU A 27 4.78 -16.92 3.80
CA LEU A 27 5.12 -18.12 3.02
C LEU A 27 5.16 -17.82 1.51
N MET A 28 4.25 -17.00 1.00
CA MET A 28 4.25 -16.54 -0.39
C MET A 28 5.49 -15.71 -0.73
N LEU A 29 5.91 -14.80 0.16
CA LEU A 29 7.14 -14.01 -0.03
C LEU A 29 8.39 -14.90 -0.05
N LEU A 30 8.45 -15.89 0.83
CA LEU A 30 9.53 -16.87 0.82
C LEU A 30 9.53 -17.66 -0.49
N ALA A 31 8.36 -18.12 -0.94
CA ALA A 31 8.20 -18.89 -2.16
C ALA A 31 8.57 -18.09 -3.43
N ASP A 32 8.25 -16.80 -3.46
CA ASP A 32 8.64 -15.89 -4.55
C ASP A 32 10.17 -15.69 -4.61
N ASN A 33 10.83 -15.70 -3.46
CA ASN A 33 12.28 -15.64 -3.34
C ASN A 33 12.97 -17.01 -3.45
N ALA A 34 12.23 -18.08 -3.78
CA ALA A 34 12.77 -19.43 -3.83
C ALA A 34 13.51 -19.70 -5.14
N SER A 35 14.68 -20.31 -5.01
CA SER A 35 15.46 -20.87 -6.11
C SER A 35 15.58 -22.38 -5.95
N PHE A 36 15.55 -23.10 -7.07
CA PHE A 36 15.82 -24.53 -7.11
C PHE A 36 17.33 -24.78 -7.25
N ASP A 37 17.86 -25.65 -6.42
CA ASP A 37 19.24 -26.11 -6.50
C ASP A 37 19.27 -27.49 -7.18
N GLU A 38 19.81 -27.57 -8.39
CA GLU A 38 19.86 -28.80 -9.19
C GLU A 38 20.78 -29.87 -8.60
N GLU A 39 21.79 -29.49 -7.81
CA GLU A 39 22.73 -30.45 -7.20
C GLU A 39 22.10 -31.14 -5.98
N THR A 40 21.35 -30.39 -5.17
CA THR A 40 20.70 -30.92 -3.97
C THR A 40 19.26 -31.35 -4.19
N GLY A 41 18.64 -30.93 -5.29
CA GLY A 41 17.23 -31.17 -5.60
C GLY A 41 16.26 -30.42 -4.67
N LEU A 42 16.73 -29.38 -3.99
CA LEU A 42 15.97 -28.68 -2.95
C LEU A 42 15.63 -27.25 -3.35
N TRP A 43 14.46 -26.79 -2.91
CA TRP A 43 14.07 -25.39 -2.99
C TRP A 43 14.57 -24.64 -1.77
N SER A 44 15.19 -23.48 -1.98
CA SER A 44 15.70 -22.64 -0.89
C SER A 44 15.46 -21.17 -1.15
N ALA A 45 15.19 -20.42 -0.08
CA ALA A 45 15.13 -18.96 -0.08
C ALA A 45 16.12 -18.37 0.93
N PHE A 46 16.56 -17.15 0.65
CA PHE A 46 17.66 -16.50 1.38
C PHE A 46 17.39 -15.09 1.96
N PRO A 47 16.14 -14.59 2.09
CA PRO A 47 15.92 -13.22 2.57
C PRO A 47 16.30 -13.04 4.05
N PHE A 48 16.71 -11.84 4.45
CA PHE A 48 16.84 -11.55 5.88
C PHE A 48 15.45 -11.47 6.53
N GLN A 49 15.34 -11.81 7.83
CA GLN A 49 14.06 -11.65 8.54
C GLN A 49 13.58 -10.20 8.53
N ASN A 50 14.50 -9.24 8.59
CA ASN A 50 14.20 -7.81 8.48
C ASN A 50 13.71 -7.46 7.08
N THR A 51 14.24 -8.11 6.03
CA THR A 51 13.73 -7.98 4.67
C THR A 51 12.32 -8.55 4.56
N LEU A 52 12.05 -9.72 5.13
CA LEU A 52 10.69 -10.30 5.18
C LEU A 52 9.72 -9.41 5.96
N ALA A 53 10.14 -8.83 7.09
CA ALA A 53 9.33 -7.90 7.88
C ALA A 53 9.04 -6.63 7.09
N HIS A 54 10.08 -6.08 6.45
CA HIS A 54 9.95 -4.96 5.55
C HIS A 54 8.96 -5.30 4.43
N GLU A 55 9.23 -6.28 3.56
CA GLU A 55 8.43 -6.68 2.39
C GLU A 55 7.00 -7.13 2.72
N SER A 56 6.77 -7.65 3.93
CA SER A 56 5.43 -8.03 4.38
C SER A 56 4.63 -6.91 5.02
N GLY A 57 5.26 -5.81 5.42
CA GLY A 57 4.62 -4.76 6.22
C GLY A 57 4.29 -5.21 7.65
N PHE A 58 4.70 -6.42 8.05
CA PHE A 58 4.53 -6.91 9.41
C PHE A 58 5.78 -6.62 10.27
N ASN A 59 5.58 -6.50 11.58
CA ASN A 59 6.72 -6.39 12.49
C ASN A 59 7.55 -7.69 12.54
N GLU A 60 8.82 -7.57 12.92
CA GLU A 60 9.75 -8.72 12.99
C GLU A 60 9.24 -9.85 13.89
N ARG A 61 8.48 -9.56 14.95
CA ARG A 61 7.91 -10.60 15.83
C ARG A 61 6.87 -11.44 15.10
N THR A 62 6.04 -10.83 14.27
CA THR A 62 5.05 -11.53 13.43
C THR A 62 5.78 -12.44 12.44
N VAL A 63 6.84 -11.95 11.80
CA VAL A 63 7.67 -12.76 10.90
C VAL A 63 8.31 -13.93 11.61
N GLN A 64 8.91 -13.71 12.79
CA GLN A 64 9.51 -14.79 13.58
C GLN A 64 8.49 -15.83 14.02
N ARG A 65 7.27 -15.42 14.38
CA ARG A 65 6.18 -16.36 14.72
C ARG A 65 5.77 -17.20 13.52
N ALA A 66 5.60 -16.59 12.35
CA ALA A 66 5.27 -17.31 11.13
C ALA A 66 6.37 -18.30 10.73
N LEU A 67 7.64 -17.86 10.75
CA LEU A 67 8.79 -18.73 10.47
C LEU A 67 8.89 -19.91 11.44
N LYS A 68 8.63 -19.67 12.73
CA LYS A 68 8.54 -20.74 13.73
C LYS A 68 7.40 -21.70 13.38
N ARG A 69 6.22 -21.17 13.05
CA ARG A 69 5.05 -21.97 12.68
C ARG A 69 5.32 -22.86 11.47
N PHE A 70 5.95 -22.35 10.41
CA PHE A 70 6.28 -23.16 9.22
C PHE A 70 7.24 -24.31 9.55
N ARG A 71 8.22 -24.05 10.41
CA ARG A 71 9.12 -25.11 10.88
C ARG A 71 8.40 -26.16 11.71
N ASP A 72 7.52 -25.73 12.61
CA ASP A 72 6.74 -26.63 13.46
C ASP A 72 5.74 -27.47 12.63
N LEU A 73 5.27 -26.95 11.50
CA LEU A 73 4.44 -27.67 10.51
C LEU A 73 5.25 -28.52 9.53
N GLY A 74 6.59 -28.51 9.62
CA GLY A 74 7.46 -29.24 8.71
C GLY A 74 7.58 -28.64 7.31
N LEU A 75 7.01 -27.47 7.03
CA LEU A 75 7.03 -26.82 5.72
C LEU A 75 8.41 -26.25 5.35
N LEU A 76 9.21 -25.87 6.37
CA LEU A 76 10.53 -25.26 6.18
C LEU A 76 11.55 -25.75 7.23
N SER A 77 12.81 -25.87 6.84
CA SER A 77 13.94 -25.85 7.78
C SER A 77 14.72 -24.53 7.66
N ILE A 78 15.26 -24.07 8.80
CA ILE A 78 15.98 -22.80 8.89
C ILE A 78 17.43 -23.08 9.31
N GLU A 79 18.35 -22.85 8.38
CA GLU A 79 19.79 -23.02 8.62
C GLU A 79 20.48 -21.67 8.69
N VAL A 80 21.48 -21.54 9.56
CA VAL A 80 22.27 -20.30 9.65
C VAL A 80 23.35 -20.32 8.59
N ARG A 81 23.42 -19.26 7.78
CA ARG A 81 24.53 -19.03 6.86
C ARG A 81 25.62 -18.22 7.54
N TYR A 82 26.87 -18.55 7.25
CA TYR A 82 28.06 -17.86 7.75
C TYR A 82 28.87 -17.26 6.59
N LYS A 83 29.52 -16.13 6.84
CA LYS A 83 30.53 -15.55 5.94
C LYS A 83 31.82 -16.38 6.04
N ARG A 84 32.68 -16.32 5.01
CA ARG A 84 34.02 -16.95 5.05
C ARG A 84 34.88 -16.52 6.26
N ALA A 85 34.63 -15.34 6.81
CA ALA A 85 35.29 -14.81 8.01
C ALA A 85 34.63 -15.23 9.36
N GLY A 86 33.68 -16.17 9.36
CA GLY A 86 33.07 -16.73 10.58
C GLY A 86 31.86 -15.96 11.15
N GLY A 87 31.56 -14.75 10.67
CA GLY A 87 30.37 -14.00 11.09
C GLY A 87 29.07 -14.52 10.45
N LYS A 88 27.94 -14.46 11.15
CA LYS A 88 26.62 -14.81 10.60
C LYS A 88 26.30 -13.94 9.37
N SER A 89 25.98 -14.57 8.25
CA SER A 89 25.64 -13.89 6.99
C SER A 89 24.14 -13.85 6.72
N GLY A 90 23.33 -14.69 7.35
CA GLY A 90 21.88 -14.73 7.19
C GLY A 90 21.29 -16.08 7.56
N ASN A 91 20.07 -16.34 7.12
CA ASN A 91 19.47 -17.68 7.19
C ASN A 91 19.26 -18.22 5.76
N THR A 92 19.18 -19.55 5.64
CA THR A 92 18.61 -20.28 4.51
C THR A 92 17.28 -20.87 4.99
N TYR A 93 16.22 -20.66 4.22
CA TYR A 93 14.94 -21.34 4.41
C TYR A 93 14.83 -22.41 3.35
N ARG A 94 15.01 -23.68 3.73
CA ARG A 94 14.78 -24.79 2.81
C ARG A 94 13.34 -25.20 2.89
N PHE A 95 12.71 -25.38 1.74
CA PHE A 95 11.34 -25.87 1.65
C PHE A 95 11.33 -27.39 1.67
N HIS A 96 10.30 -27.93 2.30
CA HIS A 96 10.00 -29.38 2.33
C HIS A 96 8.66 -29.60 1.65
N PRO A 97 8.61 -29.63 0.30
CA PRO A 97 7.36 -29.85 -0.42
C PRO A 97 6.68 -31.16 -0.04
N GLU A 98 7.44 -32.17 0.36
CA GLU A 98 6.97 -33.47 0.86
C GLU A 98 6.15 -33.41 2.15
N ALA A 99 6.19 -32.29 2.88
CA ALA A 99 5.27 -32.05 3.99
C ALA A 99 3.80 -32.01 3.53
N VAL A 100 3.58 -31.84 2.23
CA VAL A 100 2.30 -32.00 1.54
C VAL A 100 2.44 -33.21 0.60
N ASN A 101 1.52 -34.18 0.67
CA ASN A 101 1.62 -35.44 -0.09
C ASN A 101 1.41 -35.29 -1.61
N GLU A 102 1.46 -34.08 -2.15
CA GLU A 102 1.17 -33.78 -3.56
C GLU A 102 2.42 -33.24 -4.27
N PRO A 103 2.69 -33.68 -5.52
CA PRO A 103 3.81 -33.16 -6.30
C PRO A 103 3.54 -31.72 -6.75
N ILE A 104 4.59 -30.89 -6.84
CA ILE A 104 4.50 -29.53 -7.35
C ILE A 104 4.05 -29.56 -8.82
N ALA A 105 2.83 -29.11 -9.10
CA ALA A 105 2.35 -29.00 -10.47
C ALA A 105 3.05 -27.81 -11.16
N ARG A 106 3.70 -28.06 -12.31
CA ARG A 106 4.21 -26.97 -13.16
C ARG A 106 3.04 -26.18 -13.70
N THR A 107 2.95 -24.91 -13.30
CA THR A 107 1.95 -23.99 -13.87
C THR A 107 2.42 -23.61 -15.28
N GLU A 108 1.68 -24.06 -16.31
CA GLU A 108 1.86 -23.55 -17.67
C GLU A 108 1.70 -22.02 -17.64
N ALA A 109 2.60 -21.32 -18.33
CA ALA A 109 2.59 -19.87 -18.40
C ALA A 109 1.19 -19.37 -18.79
N MET A 110 0.69 -18.34 -18.11
CA MET A 110 -0.54 -17.66 -18.52
C MET A 110 -0.43 -17.28 -20.00
N PRO A 111 -1.50 -17.43 -20.80
CA PRO A 111 -1.45 -17.17 -22.23
C PRO A 111 -0.89 -15.77 -22.49
N GLU A 112 0.15 -15.71 -23.32
CA GLU A 112 0.78 -14.48 -23.78
C GLU A 112 -0.29 -13.57 -24.38
N PHE A 113 -0.57 -12.45 -23.72
CA PHE A 113 -1.20 -11.33 -24.38
C PHE A 113 -0.16 -10.76 -25.36
N SER A 114 -0.36 -11.06 -26.64
CA SER A 114 0.24 -10.49 -27.85
C SER A 114 1.59 -9.78 -27.67
N ARG A 115 2.66 -10.51 -27.97
CA ARG A 115 4.05 -10.04 -28.11
C ARG A 115 4.34 -9.26 -29.40
N ASP A 116 3.33 -8.78 -30.12
CA ASP A 116 3.51 -8.37 -31.53
C ASP A 116 3.76 -6.87 -31.79
N ASP A 117 3.81 -5.99 -30.78
CA ASP A 117 3.96 -4.54 -31.04
C ASP A 117 5.21 -3.87 -30.42
N THR A 118 6.19 -4.63 -29.91
CA THR A 118 7.42 -4.04 -29.32
C THR A 118 8.74 -4.41 -30.00
N GLU A 119 8.75 -5.23 -31.04
CA GLU A 119 10.01 -5.63 -31.72
C GLU A 119 10.36 -4.80 -32.97
N SER A 120 9.49 -3.90 -33.45
CA SER A 120 9.75 -3.16 -34.70
C SER A 120 10.57 -1.87 -34.56
N GLY A 121 11.06 -1.53 -33.36
CA GLY A 121 11.71 -0.23 -33.09
C GLY A 121 13.22 -0.24 -32.87
N LEU A 122 13.89 -1.40 -32.76
CA LEU A 122 15.29 -1.46 -32.30
C LEU A 122 16.30 -2.08 -33.28
N GLU A 123 15.86 -2.55 -34.45
CA GLU A 123 16.77 -2.94 -35.52
C GLU A 123 16.98 -1.76 -36.48
N ASN A 124 17.92 -0.89 -36.15
CA ASN A 124 18.87 -0.29 -37.10
C ASN A 124 19.69 0.81 -36.42
N SER A 125 20.81 0.44 -35.79
CA SER A 125 22.09 1.10 -36.10
C SER A 125 23.26 0.51 -35.30
N ARG A 126 24.30 0.13 -36.06
CA ARG A 126 25.73 0.13 -35.71
C ARG A 126 26.27 -1.10 -34.97
N ASP A 127 26.71 -2.04 -35.80
CA ASP A 127 28.09 -2.53 -35.90
C ASP A 127 29.08 -1.88 -34.90
N ASP A 128 29.36 -2.56 -33.79
CA ASP A 128 30.68 -2.51 -33.16
C ASP A 128 30.94 -3.80 -32.37
N THR A 129 32.06 -4.44 -32.69
CA THR A 129 32.52 -5.71 -32.13
C THR A 129 33.02 -5.53 -30.69
N GLN A 130 32.16 -5.75 -29.70
CA GLN A 130 32.57 -6.05 -28.33
C GLN A 130 31.50 -6.93 -27.67
N SER A 131 31.90 -8.09 -27.13
CA SER A 131 30.99 -9.03 -26.45
C SER A 131 30.11 -8.29 -25.44
N PRO A 132 28.77 -8.32 -25.57
CA PRO A 132 27.90 -7.60 -24.65
C PRO A 132 27.93 -8.29 -23.29
N MET A 133 28.40 -7.56 -22.27
CA MET A 133 28.11 -7.89 -20.88
C MET A 133 26.59 -8.01 -20.72
N PRO A 134 26.06 -8.97 -19.93
CA PRO A 134 24.62 -9.11 -19.75
C PRO A 134 24.04 -7.80 -19.21
N VAL A 135 23.12 -7.20 -19.97
CA VAL A 135 22.45 -5.95 -19.63
C VAL A 135 21.73 -6.13 -18.29
N ASN A 136 22.03 -5.26 -17.32
CA ASN A 136 21.32 -5.26 -16.04
C ASN A 136 19.91 -4.67 -16.25
N HIS A 137 18.93 -5.53 -16.49
CA HIS A 137 17.53 -5.13 -16.70
C HIS A 137 16.96 -4.25 -15.56
N LEU A 138 17.45 -4.41 -14.32
CA LEU A 138 17.03 -3.58 -13.19
C LEU A 138 17.55 -2.13 -13.30
N ALA A 139 18.75 -1.95 -13.86
CA ALA A 139 19.31 -0.62 -14.09
C ALA A 139 18.52 0.11 -15.19
N VAL A 140 18.22 -0.58 -16.30
CA VAL A 140 17.40 -0.05 -17.40
C VAL A 140 16.02 0.38 -16.90
N TYR A 141 15.37 -0.46 -16.09
CA TYR A 141 14.07 -0.12 -15.49
C TYR A 141 14.16 1.09 -14.56
N GLY A 142 15.20 1.16 -13.72
CA GLY A 142 15.43 2.28 -12.81
C GLY A 142 15.62 3.60 -13.56
N ASP A 143 16.40 3.60 -14.64
CA ASP A 143 16.64 4.78 -15.47
C ASP A 143 15.39 5.15 -16.29
N GLY A 144 14.65 4.17 -16.80
CA GLY A 144 13.37 4.41 -17.47
C GLY A 144 12.36 5.12 -16.57
N ARG A 145 12.30 4.77 -15.28
CA ARG A 145 11.47 5.48 -14.29
C ARG A 145 11.94 6.90 -13.99
N LYS A 146 13.26 7.13 -13.95
CA LYS A 146 13.83 8.47 -13.79
C LYS A 146 13.48 9.36 -14.98
N VAL A 147 13.62 8.86 -16.21
CA VAL A 147 13.24 9.57 -17.43
C VAL A 147 11.74 9.90 -17.44
N ALA A 148 10.88 8.96 -17.01
CA ALA A 148 9.45 9.20 -16.90
C ALA A 148 9.10 10.37 -15.95
N LEU A 149 9.93 10.61 -14.92
CA LEU A 149 9.81 11.77 -14.05
C LEU A 149 10.34 13.04 -14.73
N ASP A 150 11.61 13.00 -15.15
CA ASP A 150 12.30 14.08 -15.86
C ASP A 150 13.59 13.53 -16.51
N PRO A 151 13.81 13.68 -17.83
CA PRO A 151 15.03 13.22 -18.51
C PRO A 151 16.33 13.74 -17.89
N ARG A 152 16.31 14.91 -17.23
CA ARG A 152 17.49 15.47 -16.55
C ARG A 152 17.97 14.61 -15.37
N MET A 153 17.11 13.74 -14.83
CA MET A 153 17.50 12.76 -13.79
C MET A 153 18.57 11.77 -14.28
N VAL A 154 18.70 11.56 -15.59
CA VAL A 154 19.72 10.71 -16.21
C VAL A 154 20.77 11.50 -17.00
N GLY A 155 20.78 12.83 -16.85
CA GLY A 155 21.74 13.71 -17.51
C GLY A 155 21.37 14.11 -18.93
N GLU A 156 20.16 13.79 -19.39
CA GLU A 156 19.68 14.18 -20.72
C GLU A 156 19.03 15.57 -20.66
N GLU A 157 19.37 16.43 -21.62
CA GLU A 157 18.67 17.69 -21.81
C GLU A 157 17.34 17.44 -22.52
N PHE A 158 16.27 18.08 -22.05
CA PHE A 158 14.96 17.97 -22.66
C PHE A 158 14.30 19.35 -22.76
N SER A 159 13.71 19.63 -23.92
CA SER A 159 12.93 20.85 -24.16
C SER A 159 11.48 20.46 -24.38
N GLY A 160 10.62 20.81 -23.43
CA GLY A 160 9.21 20.44 -23.43
C GLY A 160 8.65 20.37 -22.02
N ASP A 161 7.34 20.11 -21.92
CA ASP A 161 6.69 19.86 -20.65
C ASP A 161 7.03 18.44 -20.16
N VAL A 162 7.57 18.35 -18.96
CA VAL A 162 7.78 17.08 -18.25
C VAL A 162 6.73 16.90 -17.15
N LYS A 163 6.65 15.71 -16.56
CA LYS A 163 5.73 15.39 -15.46
C LYS A 163 5.78 16.43 -14.33
N LEU A 164 6.97 16.91 -13.97
CA LEU A 164 7.15 17.92 -12.92
C LEU A 164 6.40 19.23 -13.20
N ASN A 165 6.28 19.66 -14.47
CA ASN A 165 5.52 20.87 -14.81
C ASN A 165 4.02 20.69 -14.53
N TYR A 166 3.46 19.51 -14.79
CA TYR A 166 2.06 19.22 -14.48
C TYR A 166 1.81 19.11 -12.98
N VAL A 167 2.75 18.51 -12.25
CA VAL A 167 2.72 18.42 -10.79
C VAL A 167 2.69 19.79 -10.15
N THR A 168 3.59 20.70 -10.55
CA THR A 168 3.68 22.04 -9.96
C THR A 168 2.48 22.92 -10.33
N ARG A 169 1.97 22.83 -11.57
CA ARG A 169 0.71 23.48 -11.97
C ARG A 169 -0.46 23.04 -11.09
N ARG A 170 -0.57 21.75 -10.80
CA ARG A 170 -1.65 21.20 -9.98
C ARG A 170 -1.53 21.63 -8.52
N ILE A 171 -0.35 21.54 -7.92
CA ILE A 171 -0.08 22.02 -6.55
C ILE A 171 -0.42 23.51 -6.43
N ALA A 172 -0.02 24.31 -7.41
CA ALA A 172 -0.32 25.73 -7.44
C ALA A 172 -1.82 26.04 -7.59
N GLN A 173 -2.54 25.22 -8.36
CA GLN A 173 -4.00 25.34 -8.47
C GLN A 173 -4.67 25.09 -7.11
N VAL A 174 -4.37 23.95 -6.49
CA VAL A 174 -4.93 23.60 -5.17
C VAL A 174 -4.58 24.65 -4.13
N TRP A 175 -3.34 25.16 -4.14
CA TRP A 175 -2.92 26.25 -3.26
C TRP A 175 -3.80 27.49 -3.46
N ARG A 176 -3.97 27.97 -4.69
CA ARG A 176 -4.80 29.16 -4.98
C ARG A 176 -6.24 28.99 -4.52
N GLU A 177 -6.81 27.81 -4.72
CA GLU A 177 -8.19 27.49 -4.34
C GLU A 177 -8.40 27.42 -2.82
N ASN A 178 -7.34 27.13 -2.05
CA ASN A 178 -7.46 26.80 -0.63
C ASN A 178 -6.60 27.69 0.31
N ARG A 179 -5.86 28.68 -0.21
CA ARG A 179 -4.95 29.54 0.58
C ARG A 179 -5.66 30.39 1.63
N ASP A 180 -6.95 30.68 1.41
CA ASP A 180 -7.75 31.54 2.27
C ASP A 180 -8.63 30.73 3.26
N ASN A 181 -8.56 29.40 3.21
CA ASN A 181 -9.31 28.50 4.10
C ASN A 181 -8.95 28.73 5.56
N GLU A 182 -9.98 28.75 6.40
CA GLU A 182 -9.86 28.88 7.85
C GLU A 182 -9.87 27.50 8.50
N TYR A 183 -9.02 27.32 9.50
CA TYR A 183 -8.86 26.07 10.24
C TYR A 183 -8.82 26.35 11.73
N LEU A 184 -9.19 25.37 12.55
CA LEU A 184 -9.03 25.43 13.99
C LEU A 184 -7.65 24.93 14.41
N VAL A 185 -7.18 25.41 15.56
CA VAL A 185 -6.00 24.85 16.21
C VAL A 185 -6.34 23.42 16.67
N PRO A 186 -5.55 22.40 16.28
CA PRO A 186 -5.87 21.01 16.57
C PRO A 186 -6.12 20.74 18.07
N GLY A 187 -7.31 20.21 18.40
CA GLY A 187 -7.70 19.88 19.77
C GLY A 187 -8.33 21.04 20.56
N THR A 188 -8.57 22.19 19.94
CA THR A 188 -9.21 23.35 20.55
C THR A 188 -10.34 23.89 19.66
N PRO A 189 -11.30 24.67 20.21
CA PRO A 189 -12.28 25.38 19.40
C PRO A 189 -11.74 26.69 18.80
N ASP A 190 -10.49 27.05 19.09
CA ASP A 190 -9.92 28.33 18.70
C ASP A 190 -9.50 28.34 17.22
N PRO A 191 -9.76 29.43 16.49
CA PRO A 191 -9.30 29.57 15.12
C PRO A 191 -7.78 29.63 15.07
N SER A 192 -7.20 29.00 14.06
CA SER A 192 -5.78 29.08 13.79
C SER A 192 -5.41 30.47 13.27
N GLU A 193 -4.29 30.99 13.78
CA GLU A 193 -3.73 32.28 13.35
C GLU A 193 -3.44 32.31 11.85
N ASN A 194 -2.94 31.21 11.27
CA ASN A 194 -2.65 31.13 9.85
C ASN A 194 -3.76 30.42 9.08
N ARG A 195 -4.16 31.06 7.98
CA ARG A 195 -5.01 30.49 6.94
C ARG A 195 -4.21 29.57 6.01
N GLY A 196 -4.94 28.85 5.18
CA GLY A 196 -4.37 28.04 4.12
C GLY A 196 -4.27 26.58 4.47
N ALA A 197 -4.53 25.76 3.46
CA ALA A 197 -4.47 24.31 3.54
C ALA A 197 -3.06 23.76 3.29
N LEU A 198 -2.78 22.60 3.85
CA LEU A 198 -1.53 21.87 3.62
C LEU A 198 -1.68 20.92 2.42
N GLN A 199 -0.64 20.84 1.60
CA GLN A 199 -0.46 19.84 0.56
C GLN A 199 0.75 18.95 0.87
N ILE A 200 0.60 17.65 0.71
CA ILE A 200 1.64 16.66 0.97
C ILE A 200 2.12 16.09 -0.36
N VAL A 201 3.42 16.18 -0.65
CA VAL A 201 4.00 15.73 -1.92
C VAL A 201 5.00 14.61 -1.65
N PHE A 202 4.73 13.44 -2.21
CA PHE A 202 5.61 12.28 -2.16
C PHE A 202 6.42 12.15 -3.44
N CYS A 203 7.75 12.14 -3.30
CA CYS A 203 8.67 11.83 -4.38
C CYS A 203 9.84 10.97 -3.87
N ASP A 204 9.96 9.73 -4.36
CA ASP A 204 10.98 8.76 -3.94
C ASP A 204 12.13 8.61 -4.96
N LEU A 205 11.86 8.86 -6.24
CA LEU A 205 12.85 8.72 -7.31
C LEU A 205 13.94 9.79 -7.30
N SER A 206 13.73 10.86 -6.56
CA SER A 206 14.70 11.94 -6.36
C SER A 206 14.78 12.25 -4.87
N THR A 207 15.96 12.67 -4.41
CA THR A 207 16.14 13.23 -3.06
C THR A 207 16.94 14.52 -3.17
N PRO A 208 16.72 15.52 -2.31
CA PRO A 208 17.49 16.75 -2.33
C PRO A 208 19.00 16.48 -2.27
N ASN A 209 19.74 17.06 -3.21
CA ASN A 209 21.20 17.00 -3.29
C ASN A 209 21.73 18.38 -3.69
N GLU A 210 22.68 18.91 -2.94
CA GLU A 210 23.28 20.24 -3.18
C GLU A 210 24.18 20.27 -4.42
N THR A 211 24.64 19.11 -4.90
CA THR A 211 25.66 19.00 -5.98
C THR A 211 25.09 18.61 -7.33
N GLN A 212 23.85 18.12 -7.39
CA GLN A 212 23.24 17.60 -8.60
C GLN A 212 21.82 18.09 -8.73
N TRP A 213 21.36 18.20 -9.97
CA TRP A 213 19.97 18.52 -10.25
C TRP A 213 19.03 17.51 -9.57
N ASN A 214 17.95 17.99 -8.96
CA ASN A 214 16.98 17.15 -8.29
C ASN A 214 15.56 17.71 -8.44
N ALA A 215 14.57 16.83 -8.38
CA ALA A 215 13.17 17.18 -8.61
C ALA A 215 12.59 18.09 -7.52
N TYR A 216 13.13 18.03 -6.29
CA TYR A 216 12.62 18.82 -5.15
C TYR A 216 12.90 20.31 -5.36
N ASP A 217 14.15 20.64 -5.67
CA ASP A 217 14.57 22.01 -5.93
C ASP A 217 13.91 22.56 -7.19
N GLN A 218 13.76 21.74 -8.23
CA GLN A 218 13.01 22.13 -9.44
C GLN A 218 11.56 22.48 -9.10
N MET A 219 10.84 21.60 -8.38
CA MET A 219 9.46 21.86 -7.97
C MET A 219 9.33 23.13 -7.13
N LYS A 220 10.21 23.32 -6.14
CA LYS A 220 10.21 24.54 -5.31
C LYS A 220 10.51 25.80 -6.12
N SER A 221 11.43 25.70 -7.09
CA SER A 221 11.74 26.80 -8.02
C SER A 221 10.52 27.17 -8.86
N ASP A 222 9.85 26.19 -9.46
CA ASP A 222 8.70 26.43 -10.34
C ASP A 222 7.49 26.97 -9.57
N LEU A 223 7.17 26.41 -8.41
CA LEU A 223 6.10 26.91 -7.53
C LEU A 223 6.33 28.36 -7.11
N ALA A 224 7.58 28.75 -6.84
CA ALA A 224 7.89 30.11 -6.45
C ALA A 224 7.93 31.06 -7.66
N SER A 225 8.74 30.74 -8.67
CA SER A 225 9.01 31.64 -9.79
C SER A 225 7.85 31.75 -10.78
N GLN A 226 7.15 30.65 -11.06
CA GLN A 226 6.09 30.61 -12.07
C GLN A 226 4.69 30.76 -11.46
N HIS A 227 4.51 30.41 -10.18
CA HIS A 227 3.20 30.41 -9.53
C HIS A 227 3.08 31.39 -8.35
N GLY A 228 4.16 32.06 -7.96
CA GLY A 228 4.14 33.11 -6.94
C GLY A 228 3.98 32.61 -5.52
N MET A 229 4.27 31.32 -5.26
CA MET A 229 4.26 30.79 -3.90
C MET A 229 5.47 31.25 -3.12
N ASP A 230 5.29 31.51 -1.83
CA ASP A 230 6.40 31.83 -0.94
C ASP A 230 7.31 30.61 -0.75
N ARG A 231 8.61 30.79 -1.01
CA ARG A 231 9.63 29.74 -0.88
C ARG A 231 9.75 29.23 0.55
N GLU A 232 9.45 30.05 1.55
CA GLU A 232 9.52 29.65 2.96
C GLU A 232 8.34 28.74 3.35
N ARG A 233 7.22 28.85 2.64
CA ARG A 233 6.02 28.01 2.84
C ARG A 233 6.09 26.67 2.09
N ILE A 234 7.16 26.44 1.32
CA ILE A 234 7.46 25.17 0.63
C ILE A 234 8.66 24.53 1.32
N ARG A 235 8.44 23.46 2.07
CA ARG A 235 9.47 22.83 2.92
C ARG A 235 9.75 21.39 2.51
N PHE A 236 10.99 20.97 2.66
CA PHE A 236 11.38 19.58 2.46
C PHE A 236 11.56 18.89 3.80
N ILE A 237 10.99 17.69 3.97
CA ILE A 237 11.19 16.91 5.21
C ILE A 237 12.67 16.60 5.48
N HIS A 238 13.48 16.57 4.42
CA HIS A 238 14.92 16.30 4.47
C HIS A 238 15.73 17.40 5.16
N GLU A 239 15.17 18.62 5.29
CA GLU A 239 15.80 19.71 6.04
C GLU A 239 15.86 19.43 7.54
N ALA A 240 14.95 18.59 8.07
CA ALA A 240 14.94 18.18 9.47
C ALA A 240 15.90 17.00 9.69
N LYS A 241 17.03 17.29 10.36
CA LYS A 241 18.13 16.33 10.58
C LYS A 241 17.87 15.41 11.77
N ASP A 242 17.11 15.86 12.75
CA ASP A 242 16.77 15.14 13.97
C ASP A 242 15.24 15.12 14.21
N ASP A 243 14.83 14.41 15.26
CA ASP A 243 13.42 14.22 15.60
C ASP A 243 12.77 15.50 16.15
N GLU A 244 13.54 16.39 16.77
CA GLU A 244 13.04 17.65 17.33
C GLU A 244 12.72 18.64 16.21
N GLN A 245 13.63 18.82 15.26
CA GLN A 245 13.42 19.61 14.05
C GLN A 245 12.26 19.07 13.22
N ARG A 246 12.10 17.74 13.17
CA ARG A 246 10.99 17.12 12.46
C ARG A 246 9.66 17.39 13.15
N ALA A 247 9.62 17.28 14.48
CA ALA A 247 8.44 17.62 15.26
C ALA A 247 8.04 19.09 15.11
N LEU A 248 9.02 20.00 15.06
CA LEU A 248 8.80 21.42 14.79
C LEU A 248 8.22 21.63 13.39
N MET A 249 8.78 21.00 12.36
CA MET A 249 8.25 21.10 10.99
C MET A 249 6.80 20.57 10.90
N PHE A 250 6.48 19.48 11.60
CA PHE A 250 5.10 18.98 11.67
C PHE A 250 4.16 19.88 12.48
N LYS A 251 4.69 20.64 13.44
CA LYS A 251 3.95 21.70 14.13
C LYS A 251 3.66 22.85 13.17
N ASP A 252 4.67 23.33 12.45
CA ASP A 252 4.54 24.41 11.46
C ASP A 252 3.52 24.06 10.35
N ALA A 253 3.53 22.81 9.89
CA ALA A 253 2.55 22.31 8.93
C ALA A 253 1.11 22.31 9.48
N ARG A 254 0.92 21.91 10.75
CA ARG A 254 -0.41 21.95 11.41
C ARG A 254 -0.89 23.37 11.67
N GLU A 255 0.02 24.28 11.97
CA GLU A 255 -0.27 25.68 12.28
C GLU A 255 -0.48 26.54 11.03
N GLY A 256 -0.30 26.00 9.82
CA GLY A 256 -0.48 26.74 8.57
C GLY A 256 0.69 27.68 8.23
N ARG A 257 1.89 27.39 8.75
CA ARG A 257 3.13 28.07 8.33
C ARG A 257 3.73 27.46 7.06
N ILE A 258 3.33 26.23 6.72
CA ILE A 258 3.77 25.48 5.55
C ILE A 258 2.53 25.17 4.69
N ASP A 259 2.59 25.53 3.41
CA ASP A 259 1.55 25.21 2.43
C ASP A 259 1.85 23.90 1.70
N VAL A 260 3.14 23.60 1.47
CA VAL A 260 3.58 22.41 0.72
C VAL A 260 4.71 21.74 1.47
N LEU A 261 4.51 20.48 1.83
CA LEU A 261 5.54 19.62 2.43
C LEU A 261 5.93 18.51 1.46
N ILE A 262 7.18 18.51 1.00
CA ILE A 262 7.72 17.53 0.05
C ILE A 262 8.64 16.53 0.77
N GLY A 263 8.47 15.25 0.50
CA GLY A 263 9.29 14.21 1.13
C GLY A 263 9.20 12.84 0.47
N SER A 264 10.18 11.99 0.80
CA SER A 264 10.14 10.58 0.43
C SER A 264 9.28 9.80 1.41
N SER A 265 8.74 8.66 0.96
CA SER A 265 7.98 7.72 1.77
C SER A 265 8.74 7.34 3.05
N GLN A 266 10.04 7.11 2.91
CA GLN A 266 10.91 6.71 4.02
C GLN A 266 11.01 7.82 5.08
N LYS A 267 11.19 9.09 4.66
CA LYS A 267 11.34 10.22 5.59
C LYS A 267 10.01 10.72 6.17
N MET A 268 8.90 10.50 5.46
CA MET A 268 7.55 10.80 5.95
C MET A 268 6.87 9.58 6.62
N GLY A 269 7.60 8.47 6.76
CA GLY A 269 7.10 7.16 7.19
C GLY A 269 6.73 7.03 8.66
N THR A 270 7.08 7.98 9.54
CA THR A 270 6.83 7.89 10.98
C THR A 270 5.75 8.86 11.45
N GLY A 271 4.57 8.34 11.80
CA GLY A 271 3.65 8.87 12.84
C GLY A 271 3.21 10.33 12.82
N ALA A 272 3.56 11.12 11.80
CA ALA A 272 3.37 12.56 11.75
C ALA A 272 1.88 12.91 11.77
N ASN A 273 1.43 13.60 12.82
CA ASN A 273 0.09 14.16 12.89
C ASN A 273 0.07 15.48 12.12
N ILE A 274 0.02 15.41 10.79
CA ILE A 274 0.00 16.59 9.89
C ILE A 274 -1.31 16.70 9.10
N GLN A 275 -2.26 15.80 9.33
CA GLN A 275 -3.50 15.70 8.54
C GLN A 275 -4.48 16.86 8.79
N ALA A 276 -4.36 17.59 9.89
CA ALA A 276 -5.43 18.45 10.41
C ALA A 276 -6.00 19.45 9.39
N ARG A 277 -5.16 19.94 8.48
CA ARG A 277 -5.53 20.85 7.38
C ARG A 277 -5.07 20.36 6.01
N ALA A 278 -4.69 19.08 5.90
CA ALA A 278 -4.21 18.52 4.64
C ALA A 278 -5.36 18.39 3.66
N ILE A 279 -5.33 19.14 2.55
CA ILE A 279 -6.39 19.13 1.53
C ILE A 279 -6.05 18.25 0.33
N ALA A 280 -4.77 18.16 -0.01
CA ALA A 280 -4.31 17.37 -1.14
C ALA A 280 -3.04 16.58 -0.85
N MET A 281 -2.95 15.41 -1.50
CA MET A 281 -1.78 14.55 -1.53
C MET A 281 -1.37 14.31 -2.98
N HIS A 282 -0.07 14.35 -3.24
CA HIS A 282 0.50 14.22 -4.58
C HIS A 282 1.53 13.09 -4.59
N HIS A 283 1.25 12.02 -5.33
CA HIS A 283 2.19 10.95 -5.62
C HIS A 283 2.88 11.22 -6.95
N VAL A 284 4.03 11.91 -6.87
CA VAL A 284 4.81 12.32 -8.05
C VAL A 284 5.35 11.10 -8.80
N ASP A 285 5.70 10.05 -8.07
CA ASP A 285 6.08 8.76 -8.62
C ASP A 285 5.40 7.59 -7.89
N CYS A 286 5.25 6.50 -8.64
CA CYS A 286 4.69 5.25 -8.16
C CYS A 286 5.67 4.58 -7.18
N PRO A 287 5.28 4.28 -5.92
CA PRO A 287 6.14 3.50 -5.03
C PRO A 287 6.33 2.08 -5.58
N TRP A 288 7.31 1.36 -5.05
CA TRP A 288 7.53 -0.05 -5.43
C TRP A 288 6.56 -1.02 -4.74
N ARG A 289 5.88 -0.54 -3.70
CA ARG A 289 5.09 -1.36 -2.80
C ARG A 289 3.67 -0.81 -2.59
N PRO A 290 2.64 -1.68 -2.67
CA PRO A 290 1.27 -1.26 -2.44
C PRO A 290 1.03 -0.69 -1.04
N ASP A 291 1.66 -1.28 -0.02
CA ASP A 291 1.49 -0.84 1.38
C ASP A 291 2.11 0.55 1.63
N GLU A 292 3.14 0.93 0.87
CA GLU A 292 3.66 2.29 0.92
C GLU A 292 2.60 3.28 0.44
N LEU A 293 1.86 2.99 -0.64
CA LEU A 293 0.81 3.88 -1.12
C LEU A 293 -0.32 4.04 -0.10
N GLU A 294 -0.79 2.93 0.48
CA GLU A 294 -1.80 2.96 1.54
C GLU A 294 -1.32 3.71 2.79
N GLN A 295 -0.06 3.51 3.20
CA GLN A 295 0.54 4.23 4.33
C GLN A 295 0.69 5.73 4.05
N ARG A 296 1.05 6.10 2.83
CA ARG A 296 1.11 7.50 2.39
C ARG A 296 -0.27 8.13 2.48
N GLU A 297 -1.29 7.50 1.89
CA GLU A 297 -2.68 8.00 1.89
C GLU A 297 -3.29 8.06 3.29
N GLY A 298 -2.92 7.14 4.17
CA GLY A 298 -3.25 7.21 5.60
C GLY A 298 -2.69 8.45 6.33
N ARG A 299 -1.86 9.29 5.68
CA ARG A 299 -1.43 10.60 6.20
C ARG A 299 -2.43 11.72 5.95
N ILE A 300 -3.36 11.56 5.00
CA ILE A 300 -4.41 12.54 4.70
C ILE A 300 -5.81 11.98 5.01
N LEU A 301 -6.05 10.71 4.68
CA LEU A 301 -7.26 9.94 4.98
C LEU A 301 -7.22 9.45 6.43
N ARG A 302 -7.30 10.39 7.36
CA ARG A 302 -7.18 10.09 8.79
C ARG A 302 -8.13 10.95 9.62
N GLN A 303 -8.60 10.38 10.73
CA GLN A 303 -9.37 11.12 11.72
C GLN A 303 -8.61 12.38 12.18
N GLY A 304 -9.36 13.46 12.37
CA GLY A 304 -8.81 14.76 12.76
C GLY A 304 -8.43 15.68 11.60
N ASN A 305 -8.57 15.25 10.35
CA ASN A 305 -8.57 16.18 9.21
C ASN A 305 -9.86 17.02 9.24
N GLN A 306 -9.74 18.34 9.11
CA GLN A 306 -10.87 19.27 9.16
C GLN A 306 -11.56 19.45 7.80
N ASN A 307 -10.94 19.00 6.72
CA ASN A 307 -11.55 19.02 5.40
C ASN A 307 -12.55 17.87 5.26
N GLY A 308 -13.77 18.17 4.78
CA GLY A 308 -14.80 17.15 4.55
C GLY A 308 -14.49 16.22 3.39
N GLU A 309 -13.67 16.68 2.44
CA GLU A 309 -13.16 15.94 1.30
C GLU A 309 -11.68 16.28 1.10
N VAL A 310 -10.90 15.32 0.63
CA VAL A 310 -9.47 15.49 0.33
C VAL A 310 -9.17 14.91 -1.05
N GLN A 311 -8.16 15.46 -1.71
CA GLN A 311 -7.81 15.09 -3.08
C GLN A 311 -6.50 14.30 -3.10
N VAL A 312 -6.51 13.11 -3.71
CA VAL A 312 -5.30 12.30 -3.92
C VAL A 312 -4.96 12.28 -5.40
N TYR A 313 -3.85 12.91 -5.76
CA TYR A 313 -3.35 13.00 -7.12
C TYR A 313 -2.23 11.98 -7.34
N ARG A 314 -2.36 11.18 -8.40
CA ARG A 314 -1.34 10.24 -8.86
C ARG A 314 -0.93 10.66 -10.27
N TYR A 315 0.38 10.80 -10.49
CA TYR A 315 0.92 11.25 -11.76
C TYR A 315 1.57 10.08 -12.50
N ALA A 316 1.30 9.98 -13.79
CA ALA A 316 1.97 9.08 -14.71
C ALA A 316 2.24 9.80 -16.03
N THR A 317 3.31 9.41 -16.69
CA THR A 317 3.65 9.86 -18.04
C THR A 317 3.25 8.76 -19.03
N GLU A 318 2.51 9.16 -20.07
CA GLU A 318 2.12 8.27 -21.17
C GLU A 318 3.34 7.68 -21.87
N ASP A 319 3.23 6.42 -22.31
CA ASP A 319 4.27 5.70 -23.06
C ASP A 319 5.61 5.59 -22.32
N THR A 320 5.56 5.50 -20.97
CA THR A 320 6.74 5.31 -20.13
C THR A 320 6.64 4.12 -19.19
N PHE A 321 7.73 3.83 -18.47
CA PHE A 321 7.81 2.83 -17.42
C PHE A 321 6.90 3.08 -16.20
N ASP A 322 6.16 4.19 -16.15
CA ASP A 322 5.09 4.36 -15.17
C ASP A 322 3.98 3.32 -15.36
N SER A 323 3.63 2.97 -16.60
CA SER A 323 2.60 1.96 -16.91
C SER A 323 2.94 0.61 -16.27
N THR A 324 4.17 0.15 -16.47
CA THR A 324 4.70 -1.07 -15.87
C THR A 324 4.75 -0.97 -14.35
N SER A 325 5.11 0.19 -13.80
CA SER A 325 5.15 0.40 -12.34
C SER A 325 3.76 0.25 -11.72
N TRP A 326 2.75 0.87 -12.33
CA TRP A 326 1.36 0.77 -11.88
C TRP A 326 0.77 -0.62 -12.08
N ASP A 327 1.08 -1.32 -13.17
CA ASP A 327 0.69 -2.71 -13.37
C ASP A 327 1.26 -3.64 -12.28
N ILE A 328 2.56 -3.49 -11.96
CA ILE A 328 3.20 -4.25 -10.86
C ILE A 328 2.49 -3.97 -9.53
N ILE A 329 2.18 -2.71 -9.22
CA ILE A 329 1.45 -2.35 -8.00
C ILE A 329 0.04 -2.97 -8.00
N GLY A 330 -0.70 -2.88 -9.11
CA GLY A 330 -2.05 -3.41 -9.23
C GLY A 330 -2.10 -4.93 -9.03
N ARG A 331 -1.17 -5.66 -9.64
CA ARG A 331 -1.03 -7.11 -9.46
C ARG A 331 -0.73 -7.47 -8.00
N LYS A 332 0.24 -6.78 -7.37
CA LYS A 332 0.59 -7.01 -5.96
C LYS A 332 -0.58 -6.67 -5.02
N ALA A 333 -1.26 -5.55 -5.24
CA ALA A 333 -2.42 -5.12 -4.44
C ALA A 333 -3.57 -6.12 -4.55
N THR A 334 -3.88 -6.60 -5.75
CA THR A 334 -4.90 -7.63 -5.98
C THR A 334 -4.57 -8.92 -5.22
N ALA A 335 -3.32 -9.39 -5.32
CA ALA A 335 -2.87 -10.58 -4.61
C ALA A 335 -3.00 -10.43 -3.07
N ILE A 336 -2.60 -9.27 -2.53
CA ILE A 336 -2.75 -8.96 -1.10
C ILE A 336 -4.24 -8.98 -0.71
N ALA A 337 -5.09 -8.31 -1.48
CA ALA A 337 -6.52 -8.22 -1.20
C ALA A 337 -7.21 -9.59 -1.20
N GLN A 338 -6.84 -10.48 -2.14
CA GLN A 338 -7.35 -11.86 -2.19
C GLN A 338 -6.93 -12.67 -0.96
N VAL A 339 -5.66 -12.60 -0.56
CA VAL A 339 -5.14 -13.32 0.61
C VAL A 339 -5.82 -12.83 1.90
N MET A 340 -5.96 -11.51 2.08
CA MET A 340 -6.56 -10.92 3.27
C MET A 340 -8.03 -11.28 3.49
N ARG A 341 -8.76 -11.64 2.42
CA ARG A 341 -10.18 -12.03 2.52
C ARG A 341 -10.40 -13.49 2.89
N GLY A 342 -9.35 -14.32 2.90
CA GLY A 342 -9.41 -15.71 3.37
C GLY A 342 -10.36 -16.64 2.59
N ARG A 343 -10.90 -16.21 1.44
CA ARG A 343 -11.82 -16.98 0.59
C ARG A 343 -11.20 -17.13 -0.80
N LEU A 344 -10.52 -18.24 -1.03
CA LEU A 344 -9.95 -18.59 -2.35
C LEU A 344 -10.91 -19.46 -3.19
N ASP A 345 -12.03 -19.91 -2.62
CA ASP A 345 -13.02 -20.81 -3.24
C ASP A 345 -14.34 -20.13 -3.62
N VAL A 346 -14.32 -18.90 -4.14
CA VAL A 346 -15.57 -18.34 -4.68
C VAL A 346 -15.31 -17.60 -5.97
N ARG A 347 -15.91 -18.11 -7.06
CA ARG A 347 -16.23 -17.39 -8.30
C ARG A 347 -17.24 -16.23 -8.07
N GLU A 348 -17.23 -15.61 -6.89
CA GLU A 348 -17.94 -14.37 -6.61
C GLU A 348 -16.94 -13.25 -6.91
N LEU A 349 -16.97 -12.76 -8.16
CA LEU A 349 -16.33 -11.53 -8.65
C LEU A 349 -15.06 -11.11 -7.88
N ASP A 350 -13.92 -11.41 -8.51
CA ASP A 350 -12.58 -10.95 -8.15
C ASP A 350 -12.57 -9.43 -7.88
N ASP A 351 -12.88 -9.00 -6.66
CA ASP A 351 -12.88 -7.60 -6.27
C ASP A 351 -11.43 -7.28 -5.89
N PRO A 352 -10.69 -6.53 -6.71
CA PRO A 352 -9.24 -6.42 -6.54
C PRO A 352 -8.87 -5.43 -5.41
N GLY A 353 -9.86 -4.78 -4.78
CA GLY A 353 -9.67 -3.73 -3.78
C GLY A 353 -9.42 -2.36 -4.42
N ASP A 354 -9.60 -1.29 -3.64
CA ASP A 354 -9.56 0.09 -4.16
C ASP A 354 -8.18 0.46 -4.71
N LEU A 355 -7.11 0.02 -4.06
CA LEU A 355 -5.75 0.28 -4.52
C LEU A 355 -5.44 -0.36 -5.89
N ALA A 356 -5.95 -1.55 -6.13
CA ALA A 356 -5.76 -2.22 -7.41
C ALA A 356 -6.60 -1.58 -8.53
N LEU A 357 -7.82 -1.13 -8.21
CA LEU A 357 -8.64 -0.36 -9.15
C LEU A 357 -7.97 0.95 -9.54
N ASP A 358 -7.43 1.68 -8.56
CA ASP A 358 -6.70 2.91 -8.81
C ASP A 358 -5.45 2.65 -9.67
N ALA A 359 -4.73 1.55 -9.43
CA ALA A 359 -3.60 1.15 -10.26
C ALA A 359 -4.01 0.79 -11.71
N GLN A 360 -5.17 0.16 -11.91
CA GLN A 360 -5.71 -0.11 -13.25
C GLN A 360 -6.02 1.19 -14.00
N GLN A 361 -6.61 2.19 -13.34
CA GLN A 361 -6.86 3.50 -13.95
C GLN A 361 -5.55 4.19 -14.33
N MET A 362 -4.53 4.13 -13.47
CA MET A 362 -3.22 4.71 -13.76
C MET A 362 -2.54 4.02 -14.95
N MET A 363 -2.60 2.69 -15.02
CA MET A 363 -2.07 1.92 -16.14
C MET A 363 -2.77 2.29 -17.46
N ALA A 364 -4.11 2.32 -17.45
CA ALA A 364 -4.89 2.73 -18.61
C ALA A 364 -4.56 4.17 -19.06
N GLY A 365 -4.47 5.11 -18.12
CA GLY A 365 -4.08 6.50 -18.40
C GLY A 365 -2.69 6.61 -19.03
N SER A 366 -1.73 5.83 -18.54
CA SER A 366 -0.36 5.83 -19.08
C SER A 366 -0.19 5.09 -20.42
N SER A 367 -1.22 4.40 -20.90
CA SER A 367 -1.15 3.59 -22.14
C SER A 367 -1.30 4.42 -23.42
N GLY A 368 -1.63 5.71 -23.32
CA GLY A 368 -1.86 6.58 -24.47
C GLY A 368 -3.15 6.27 -25.28
N ASN A 369 -3.95 5.28 -24.87
CA ASN A 369 -5.18 4.87 -25.56
C ASN A 369 -6.45 5.40 -24.86
N PRO A 370 -7.14 6.42 -25.41
CA PRO A 370 -8.33 7.02 -24.77
C PRO A 370 -9.49 6.05 -24.57
N LEU A 371 -9.66 5.07 -25.48
CA LEU A 371 -10.72 4.06 -25.35
C LEU A 371 -10.44 3.09 -24.20
N LEU A 372 -9.16 2.79 -23.95
CA LEU A 372 -8.76 1.96 -22.82
C LEU A 372 -8.98 2.71 -21.49
N VAL A 373 -8.72 4.02 -21.46
CA VAL A 373 -9.04 4.88 -20.31
C VAL A 373 -10.54 4.85 -20.02
N GLU A 374 -11.37 5.20 -21.01
CA GLU A 374 -12.83 5.27 -20.84
C GLU A 374 -13.40 3.91 -20.40
N ARG A 375 -12.98 2.81 -21.05
CA ARG A 375 -13.40 1.46 -20.66
C ARG A 375 -13.02 1.15 -19.22
N THR A 376 -11.79 1.45 -18.82
CA THR A 376 -11.29 1.17 -17.47
C THR A 376 -12.02 2.00 -16.42
N GLU A 377 -12.30 3.27 -16.71
CA GLU A 377 -13.11 4.14 -15.82
C GLU A 377 -14.53 3.59 -15.62
N LEU A 378 -15.17 3.13 -16.71
CA LEU A 378 -16.48 2.50 -16.65
C LEU A 378 -16.43 1.19 -15.86
N ASP A 379 -15.44 0.33 -16.12
CA ASP A 379 -15.27 -0.94 -15.40
C ASP A 379 -15.08 -0.72 -13.89
N VAL A 380 -14.22 0.23 -13.50
CA VAL A 380 -14.00 0.62 -12.10
C VAL A 380 -15.29 1.16 -11.47
N THR A 381 -16.03 1.99 -12.20
CA THR A 381 -17.31 2.54 -11.73
C THR A 381 -18.34 1.44 -11.52
N VAL A 382 -18.47 0.51 -12.48
CA VAL A 382 -19.37 -0.66 -12.37
C VAL A 382 -18.99 -1.51 -11.16
N GLN A 383 -17.69 -1.76 -10.94
CA GLN A 383 -17.23 -2.53 -9.79
C GLN A 383 -17.53 -1.84 -8.45
N LYS A 384 -17.25 -0.53 -8.33
CA LYS A 384 -17.56 0.25 -7.12
C LYS A 384 -19.07 0.29 -6.83
N LEU A 385 -19.89 0.53 -7.85
CA LEU A 385 -21.36 0.54 -7.72
C LEU A 385 -21.91 -0.83 -7.36
N SER A 386 -21.44 -1.89 -8.01
CA SER A 386 -21.84 -3.27 -7.71
C SER A 386 -21.49 -3.66 -6.28
N ARG A 387 -20.31 -3.25 -5.79
CA ARG A 387 -19.89 -3.45 -4.40
C ARG A 387 -20.83 -2.72 -3.43
N ARG A 388 -21.19 -1.46 -3.72
CA ARG A 388 -22.11 -0.67 -2.91
C ARG A 388 -23.52 -1.28 -2.89
N ALA A 389 -24.02 -1.74 -4.03
CA ALA A 389 -25.32 -2.41 -4.14
C ALA A 389 -25.38 -3.68 -3.27
N ARG A 390 -24.37 -4.57 -3.38
CA ARG A 390 -24.27 -5.77 -2.53
C ARG A 390 -24.17 -5.43 -1.05
N GLY A 391 -23.40 -4.39 -0.71
CA GLY A 391 -23.30 -3.89 0.67
C GLY A 391 -24.65 -3.43 1.21
N HIS A 392 -25.42 -2.70 0.39
CA HIS A 392 -26.76 -2.25 0.72
C HIS A 392 -27.73 -3.43 0.91
N GLU A 393 -27.73 -4.41 0.01
CA GLU A 393 -28.58 -5.61 0.13
C GLU A 393 -28.26 -6.42 1.38
N LYS A 394 -26.98 -6.61 1.70
CA LYS A 394 -26.54 -7.26 2.94
C LYS A 394 -27.00 -6.48 4.18
N ALA A 395 -26.86 -5.15 4.18
CA ALA A 395 -27.32 -4.30 5.28
C ALA A 395 -28.85 -4.38 5.46
N GLN A 396 -29.62 -4.33 4.37
CA GLN A 396 -31.06 -4.51 4.39
C GLN A 396 -31.47 -5.87 4.95
N SER A 397 -30.80 -6.94 4.51
CA SER A 397 -31.04 -8.29 5.00
C SER A 397 -30.74 -8.39 6.50
N ALA A 398 -29.59 -7.88 6.94
CA ALA A 398 -29.21 -7.85 8.35
C ALA A 398 -30.20 -7.05 9.21
N LEU A 399 -30.71 -5.91 8.71
CA LEU A 399 -31.73 -5.12 9.41
C LEU A 399 -33.04 -5.90 9.56
N LYS A 400 -33.50 -6.61 8.51
CA LYS A 400 -34.68 -7.48 8.58
C LYS A 400 -34.49 -8.57 9.65
N TYR A 401 -33.37 -9.28 9.62
CA TYR A 401 -33.06 -10.30 10.64
C TYR A 401 -33.02 -9.73 12.06
N ARG A 402 -32.37 -8.57 12.26
CA ARG A 402 -32.34 -7.90 13.58
C ARG A 402 -33.73 -7.50 14.05
N LYS A 403 -34.59 -7.00 13.17
CA LYS A 403 -35.98 -6.67 13.49
C LYS A 403 -36.74 -7.91 13.94
N THR A 404 -36.74 -8.98 13.14
CA THR A 404 -37.43 -10.24 13.49
C THR A 404 -36.92 -10.81 14.81
N SER A 405 -35.61 -10.82 15.04
CA SER A 405 -35.03 -11.31 16.30
C SER A 405 -35.43 -10.44 17.50
N ALA A 406 -35.48 -9.11 17.34
CA ALA A 406 -35.95 -8.22 18.40
C ALA A 406 -37.44 -8.43 18.72
N GLU A 407 -38.29 -8.62 17.71
CA GLU A 407 -39.72 -8.93 17.87
C GLU A 407 -39.94 -10.26 18.61
N GLN A 408 -39.20 -11.32 18.23
CA GLN A 408 -39.24 -12.60 18.93
C GLN A 408 -38.80 -12.48 20.40
N ARG A 409 -37.77 -11.68 20.67
CA ARG A 409 -37.28 -11.43 22.03
C ARG A 409 -38.29 -10.65 22.87
N ILE A 410 -38.95 -9.65 22.29
CA ILE A 410 -40.04 -8.91 22.96
C ILE A 410 -41.15 -9.89 23.32
N ALA A 411 -41.62 -10.70 22.36
CA ALA A 411 -42.68 -11.68 22.61
C ALA A 411 -42.30 -12.69 23.71
N HIS A 412 -41.05 -13.14 23.76
CA HIS A 412 -40.56 -14.02 24.81
C HIS A 412 -40.53 -13.33 26.18
N VAL A 413 -40.04 -12.09 26.24
CA VAL A 413 -40.02 -11.30 27.48
C VAL A 413 -41.44 -11.01 27.96
N ASP A 414 -42.36 -10.64 27.08
CA ASP A 414 -43.77 -10.37 27.42
C ASP A 414 -44.47 -11.62 28.00
N GLN A 415 -44.11 -12.82 27.52
CA GLN A 415 -44.62 -14.08 28.08
C GLN A 415 -43.99 -14.43 29.44
N ALA A 416 -42.69 -14.15 29.61
CA ALA A 416 -41.96 -14.48 30.83
C ALA A 416 -42.16 -13.47 31.97
N LEU A 417 -42.44 -12.20 31.64
CA LEU A 417 -42.53 -11.10 32.59
C LEU A 417 -43.59 -11.34 33.67
N PRO A 418 -44.84 -11.77 33.38
CA PRO A 418 -45.84 -12.03 34.41
C PRO A 418 -45.42 -13.15 35.38
N GLN A 419 -44.75 -14.18 34.87
CA GLN A 419 -44.27 -15.30 35.71
C GLN A 419 -43.15 -14.86 36.63
N LEU A 420 -42.25 -14.00 36.14
CA LEU A 420 -41.18 -13.39 36.94
C LEU A 420 -41.74 -12.42 37.98
N GLU A 421 -42.73 -11.59 37.63
CA GLU A 421 -43.42 -10.70 38.56
C GLU A 421 -44.13 -11.49 39.67
N GLU A 422 -44.81 -12.59 39.33
CA GLU A 422 -45.44 -13.46 40.31
C GLU A 422 -44.41 -14.16 41.22
N ALA A 423 -43.28 -14.59 40.67
CA ALA A 423 -42.17 -15.15 41.44
C ALA A 423 -41.56 -14.13 42.42
N ILE A 424 -41.42 -12.86 41.99
CA ILE A 424 -40.98 -11.76 42.85
C ILE A 424 -42.01 -11.48 43.96
N ALA A 425 -43.31 -11.47 43.65
CA ALA A 425 -44.36 -11.27 44.65
C ALA A 425 -44.41 -12.39 45.71
N ARG A 426 -44.04 -13.62 45.33
CA ARG A 426 -43.94 -14.78 46.24
C ARG A 426 -42.60 -14.85 46.99
N ARG A 427 -41.68 -13.92 46.73
CA ARG A 427 -40.39 -13.87 47.42
C ARG A 427 -40.61 -13.63 48.92
N ARG A 428 -40.18 -14.58 49.74
CA ARG A 428 -39.98 -14.36 51.18
C ARG A 428 -38.57 -13.87 51.42
N ASP A 429 -38.45 -12.80 52.20
CA ASP A 429 -37.16 -12.35 52.69
C ASP A 429 -36.65 -13.34 53.75
N THR A 430 -35.47 -13.91 53.51
CA THR A 430 -34.79 -14.80 54.46
C THR A 430 -33.77 -14.06 55.32
N GLN A 431 -33.65 -12.72 55.21
CA GLN A 431 -32.88 -11.91 56.14
C GLN A 431 -33.71 -11.54 57.39
N GLY A 432 -33.94 -12.53 58.25
CA GLY A 432 -34.61 -12.31 59.53
C GLY A 432 -34.31 -13.35 60.61
N ASP A 433 -33.81 -14.54 60.25
CA ASP A 433 -33.57 -15.62 61.22
C ASP A 433 -32.12 -15.68 61.73
N GLY A 434 -31.51 -14.51 61.87
CA GLY A 434 -30.31 -14.33 62.68
C GLY A 434 -30.71 -13.99 64.12
N SER A 435 -31.00 -14.99 64.95
CA SER A 435 -30.94 -14.83 66.40
C SER A 435 -30.10 -15.92 67.06
N PRO A 436 -29.32 -15.54 68.09
CA PRO A 436 -28.09 -16.20 68.49
C PRO A 436 -28.37 -17.40 69.40
N ARG A 437 -27.64 -18.50 69.18
CA ARG A 437 -27.40 -19.53 70.20
C ARG A 437 -25.94 -19.35 70.62
N GLY A 438 -25.62 -19.00 71.87
CA GLY A 438 -26.18 -19.50 73.12
C GLY A 438 -25.27 -20.61 73.60
#